data_AF-A0A2K2U885-F1
#
_entry.id   AF-A0A2K2U885-F1
#
_cell.length_a   1.000
_cell.length_b   1.000
_cell.length_c   1.000
_cell.angle_alpha   90.00
_cell.angle_beta   90.00
_cell.angle_gamma   90.00
#
_symmetry.space_group_name_H-M   'P 1'
#
loop_
_entity.id
_entity.type
_entity.pdbx_description
1 polymer ?
#
loop_
_entity_poly.entity_id
_entity_poly.type
_entity_poly.pdbx_seq_one_letter_code
_entity_poly.pdbx_strand_id
1 'polypeptide(L)'
;MIFDMERKANGERFSLLRQVAIGSVESEDFRTMKRALFEASMESLALFAPLKPASSASNPIQILDFFSGAGGTSLGFAALNKVVPLFRFLAGCDIDQVSANTYATNFGTPVTCEDVLDISKSAESIQRFFEAKGYDASRPLILIGCAPCQGFSSHRKKDWGLGDDLRNNLAIAFSNIVAAAKPDVFVMENVPEFLSKRHWRYFESAREVFLESGYTVKQAIYNAAAFGVPQERFRSLVVGMKKEFLLPDEVYTPTEYRTVRQAIAALRPLEAGEADPEDKMHKAVAHKSSTIDVIRQVPHDGGSLPEGVGPECLARVKGFSDVYGRLSWDKPSITITHYARNPASGRYSHPEQNRGLTAREAARLQSFPDGFLFEGRSDDVYRQIGEAVPPLLSCGIAASVIVELLSVEPTLEQLVSGTQCVEAPVSNSYSSVIAGLKNARRRS
;
A
#
# COMPACT_ATOMS: atom_id res chain seq x y z
N MET A 1 -21.73 -20.96 -16.61
CA MET A 1 -22.10 -22.28 -16.02
C MET A 1 -20.98 -22.84 -15.14
N ILE A 2 -19.78 -23.18 -15.64
CA ILE A 2 -18.64 -23.61 -14.77
C ILE A 2 -18.16 -22.48 -13.83
N PHE A 3 -17.97 -21.27 -14.36
CA PHE A 3 -17.61 -20.07 -13.57
C PHE A 3 -18.64 -19.70 -12.49
N ASP A 4 -19.93 -19.92 -12.72
CA ASP A 4 -20.99 -19.64 -11.74
C ASP A 4 -21.03 -20.69 -10.63
N MET A 5 -20.70 -21.95 -10.96
CA MET A 5 -20.61 -23.03 -9.97
C MET A 5 -19.42 -22.83 -9.03
N GLU A 6 -18.25 -22.45 -9.55
CA GLU A 6 -17.07 -22.13 -8.72
C GLU A 6 -17.33 -20.90 -7.83
N ARG A 7 -17.98 -19.86 -8.35
CA ARG A 7 -18.37 -18.69 -7.53
C ARG A 7 -19.33 -19.06 -6.40
N LYS A 8 -20.31 -19.92 -6.68
CA LYS A 8 -21.28 -20.36 -5.66
C LYS A 8 -20.61 -21.24 -4.58
N ALA A 9 -19.74 -22.16 -4.99
CA ALA A 9 -18.96 -22.99 -4.07
C ALA A 9 -17.98 -22.16 -3.22
N ASN A 10 -17.33 -21.15 -3.81
CA ASN A 10 -16.48 -20.21 -3.07
C ASN A 10 -17.28 -19.34 -2.12
N GLY A 11 -18.49 -18.89 -2.49
CA GLY A 11 -19.38 -18.13 -1.61
C GLY A 11 -19.78 -18.89 -0.35
N GLU A 12 -20.11 -20.18 -0.48
CA GLU A 12 -20.40 -21.05 0.67
C GLU A 12 -19.16 -21.23 1.56
N ARG A 13 -17.98 -21.47 0.97
CA ARG A 13 -16.71 -21.57 1.70
C ARG A 13 -16.33 -20.28 2.43
N PHE A 14 -16.50 -19.13 1.80
CA PHE A 14 -16.19 -17.84 2.40
C PHE A 14 -17.15 -17.49 3.54
N SER A 15 -18.38 -18.02 3.52
CA SER A 15 -19.32 -17.85 4.63
C SER A 15 -18.83 -18.51 5.93
N LEU A 16 -18.02 -19.57 5.85
CA LEU A 16 -17.40 -20.22 7.01
C LEU A 16 -16.48 -19.27 7.76
N LEU A 17 -15.69 -18.45 7.06
CA LEU A 17 -14.83 -17.43 7.70
C LEU A 17 -15.67 -16.49 8.56
N ARG A 18 -16.81 -16.05 8.04
CA ARG A 18 -17.71 -15.21 8.83
C ARG A 18 -18.29 -15.97 10.03
N GLN A 19 -18.67 -17.24 9.86
CA GLN A 19 -19.20 -18.07 10.93
C GLN A 19 -18.18 -18.28 12.06
N VAL A 20 -16.91 -18.49 11.73
CA VAL A 20 -15.81 -18.56 12.70
C VAL A 20 -15.58 -17.20 13.37
N ALA A 21 -15.57 -16.10 12.60
CA ALA A 21 -15.37 -14.76 13.14
C ALA A 21 -16.45 -14.32 14.13
N ILE A 22 -17.68 -14.85 14.03
CA ILE A 22 -18.76 -14.61 15.01
C ILE A 22 -18.83 -15.69 16.11
N GLY A 23 -17.92 -16.66 16.12
CA GLY A 23 -17.88 -17.73 17.12
C GLY A 23 -18.97 -18.79 16.97
N SER A 24 -19.62 -18.90 15.80
CA SER A 24 -20.68 -19.89 15.55
C SER A 24 -20.17 -21.26 15.12
N VAL A 25 -18.93 -21.34 14.65
CA VAL A 25 -18.23 -22.57 14.24
C VAL A 25 -16.78 -22.49 14.71
N GLU A 26 -16.17 -23.63 15.01
CA GLU A 26 -14.76 -23.72 15.36
C GLU A 26 -13.84 -23.41 14.17
N SER A 27 -12.61 -23.01 14.49
CA SER A 27 -11.58 -22.73 13.49
C SER A 27 -11.06 -24.03 12.85
N GLU A 28 -10.83 -24.01 11.54
CA GLU A 28 -10.15 -25.06 10.77
C GLU A 28 -9.02 -24.46 9.92
N ASP A 29 -8.33 -25.25 9.09
CA ASP A 29 -7.30 -24.71 8.21
C ASP A 29 -7.91 -24.11 6.92
N PHE A 30 -7.99 -22.79 6.86
CA PHE A 30 -8.53 -22.06 5.70
C PHE A 30 -7.45 -21.62 4.69
N ARG A 31 -6.19 -22.05 4.83
CA ARG A 31 -5.06 -21.56 3.99
C ARG A 31 -5.24 -21.80 2.50
N THR A 32 -5.96 -22.86 2.12
CA THR A 32 -6.31 -23.13 0.72
C THR A 32 -7.21 -22.07 0.09
N MET A 33 -7.88 -21.23 0.90
CA MET A 33 -8.77 -20.16 0.42
C MET A 33 -8.04 -18.85 0.11
N LYS A 34 -6.77 -18.66 0.52
CA LYS A 34 -6.05 -17.38 0.37
C LYS A 34 -6.12 -16.82 -1.05
N ARG A 35 -5.80 -17.65 -2.04
CA ARG A 35 -5.78 -17.24 -3.45
C ARG A 35 -7.17 -16.84 -3.95
N ALA A 36 -8.19 -17.66 -3.68
CA ALA A 36 -9.55 -17.39 -4.10
C ALA A 36 -10.12 -16.11 -3.45
N LEU A 37 -9.82 -15.88 -2.16
CA LEU A 37 -10.21 -14.66 -1.46
C LEU A 37 -9.51 -13.43 -2.02
N PHE A 38 -8.22 -13.56 -2.33
CA PHE A 38 -7.45 -12.50 -2.98
C PHE A 38 -8.08 -12.13 -4.33
N GLU A 39 -8.28 -13.09 -5.22
CA GLU A 39 -8.87 -12.87 -6.55
C GLU A 39 -10.28 -12.26 -6.45
N ALA A 40 -11.14 -12.76 -5.57
CA ALA A 40 -12.46 -12.18 -5.31
C ALA A 40 -12.38 -10.74 -4.76
N SER A 41 -11.38 -10.45 -3.92
CA SER A 41 -11.14 -9.10 -3.40
C SER A 41 -10.66 -8.15 -4.51
N MET A 42 -9.83 -8.63 -5.45
CA MET A 42 -9.43 -7.83 -6.61
C MET A 42 -10.62 -7.45 -7.50
N GLU A 43 -11.53 -8.39 -7.77
CA GLU A 43 -12.75 -8.12 -8.53
C GLU A 43 -13.65 -7.10 -7.82
N SER A 44 -13.83 -7.28 -6.50
CA SER A 44 -14.57 -6.36 -5.65
C SER A 44 -13.95 -4.95 -5.61
N LEU A 45 -12.63 -4.87 -5.54
CA LEU A 45 -11.88 -3.61 -5.54
C LEU A 45 -12.14 -2.81 -6.82
N ALA A 46 -12.15 -3.46 -7.99
CA ALA A 46 -12.43 -2.78 -9.27
C ALA A 46 -13.81 -2.10 -9.29
N LEU A 47 -14.76 -2.61 -8.50
CA LEU A 47 -16.12 -2.09 -8.32
C LEU A 47 -16.27 -1.31 -6.99
N PHE A 48 -15.16 -0.83 -6.42
CA PHE A 48 -15.20 -0.09 -5.16
C PHE A 48 -15.99 1.22 -5.32
N ALA A 49 -16.73 1.53 -4.27
CA ALA A 49 -17.39 2.80 -4.04
C ALA A 49 -17.36 3.04 -2.53
N PRO A 50 -17.41 4.31 -2.07
CA PRO A 50 -17.38 4.65 -0.65
C PRO A 50 -18.34 3.82 0.20
N LEU A 51 -17.85 3.34 1.34
CA LEU A 51 -18.62 2.56 2.29
C LEU A 51 -19.64 3.45 3.01
N LYS A 52 -20.80 2.88 3.35
CA LYS A 52 -21.81 3.56 4.16
C LYS A 52 -21.58 3.22 5.64
N PRO A 53 -21.58 4.19 6.57
CA PRO A 53 -21.28 3.95 8.00
C PRO A 53 -22.13 2.82 8.63
N ALA A 54 -23.44 2.79 8.33
CA ALA A 54 -24.36 1.79 8.88
C ALA A 54 -24.13 0.37 8.33
N SER A 55 -23.45 0.23 7.18
CA SER A 55 -23.35 -1.05 6.49
C SER A 55 -22.40 -2.06 7.15
N SER A 56 -21.50 -1.60 8.03
CA SER A 56 -20.49 -2.43 8.68
C SER A 56 -20.58 -2.45 10.22
N ALA A 57 -21.59 -1.81 10.83
CA ALA A 57 -21.66 -1.67 12.29
C ALA A 57 -21.77 -3.02 13.03
N SER A 58 -22.44 -4.00 12.42
CA SER A 58 -22.61 -5.35 12.97
C SER A 58 -21.47 -6.31 12.61
N ASN A 59 -20.46 -5.85 11.87
CA ASN A 59 -19.37 -6.73 11.47
C ASN A 59 -18.48 -7.11 12.68
N PRO A 60 -17.96 -8.36 12.71
CA PRO A 60 -17.33 -8.91 13.90
C PRO A 60 -15.97 -8.30 14.23
N ILE A 61 -15.17 -7.93 13.24
CA ILE A 61 -13.77 -7.53 13.42
C ILE A 61 -13.63 -6.02 13.27
N GLN A 62 -13.00 -5.36 14.23
CA GLN A 62 -12.78 -3.92 14.20
C GLN A 62 -11.44 -3.57 13.54
N ILE A 63 -11.41 -2.47 12.78
CA ILE A 63 -10.20 -1.93 12.15
C ILE A 63 -9.97 -0.49 12.60
N LEU A 64 -8.73 -0.20 13.00
CA LEU A 64 -8.19 1.15 13.13
C LEU A 64 -6.91 1.26 12.29
N ASP A 65 -6.79 2.33 11.52
CA ASP A 65 -5.65 2.58 10.64
C ASP A 65 -4.91 3.84 11.10
N PHE A 66 -3.66 3.71 11.55
CA PHE A 66 -2.80 4.82 11.96
C PHE A 66 -1.82 5.17 10.85
N PHE A 67 -1.56 6.47 10.68
CA PHE A 67 -0.83 6.99 9.51
C PHE A 67 -1.56 6.62 8.21
N SER A 68 -2.88 6.72 8.24
CA SER A 68 -3.75 6.11 7.25
C SER A 68 -3.58 6.69 5.84
N GLY A 69 -3.10 7.92 5.71
CA GLY A 69 -3.11 8.65 4.45
C GLY A 69 -4.52 8.68 3.87
N ALA A 70 -4.64 8.44 2.56
CA ALA A 70 -5.95 8.23 1.93
C ALA A 70 -6.60 6.88 2.29
N GLY A 71 -5.88 5.95 2.93
CA GLY A 71 -6.38 4.62 3.29
C GLY A 71 -6.11 3.54 2.24
N GLY A 72 -4.99 3.62 1.53
CA GLY A 72 -4.58 2.59 0.54
C GLY A 72 -4.57 1.17 1.12
N THR A 73 -4.02 1.01 2.35
CA THR A 73 -4.03 -0.26 3.07
C THR A 73 -5.44 -0.70 3.45
N SER A 74 -6.21 0.18 4.10
CA SER A 74 -7.61 -0.07 4.45
C SER A 74 -8.49 -0.45 3.24
N LEU A 75 -8.16 0.01 2.04
CA LEU A 75 -8.95 -0.28 0.84
C LEU A 75 -8.93 -1.76 0.45
N GLY A 76 -7.82 -2.47 0.70
CA GLY A 76 -7.74 -3.92 0.50
C GLY A 76 -8.68 -4.69 1.44
N PHE A 77 -8.74 -4.27 2.71
CA PHE A 77 -9.67 -4.82 3.69
C PHE A 77 -11.13 -4.48 3.32
N ALA A 78 -11.39 -3.26 2.83
CA ALA A 78 -12.72 -2.85 2.40
C ALA A 78 -13.21 -3.62 1.18
N ALA A 79 -12.32 -3.92 0.23
CA ALA A 79 -12.63 -4.76 -0.92
C ALA A 79 -13.00 -6.19 -0.49
N LEU A 80 -12.21 -6.79 0.41
CA LEU A 80 -12.52 -8.09 1.01
C LEU A 80 -13.84 -8.06 1.80
N ASN A 81 -14.16 -6.95 2.47
CA ASN A 81 -15.40 -6.80 3.24
C ASN A 81 -16.67 -6.95 2.39
N LYS A 82 -16.62 -6.58 1.10
CA LYS A 82 -17.75 -6.79 0.18
C LYS A 82 -17.90 -8.24 -0.26
N VAL A 83 -16.81 -9.02 -0.21
CA VAL A 83 -16.82 -10.47 -0.48
C VAL A 83 -17.33 -11.21 0.76
N VAL A 84 -16.76 -10.89 1.92
CA VAL A 84 -17.13 -11.45 3.22
C VAL A 84 -17.29 -10.31 4.24
N PRO A 85 -18.52 -10.01 4.70
CA PRO A 85 -18.75 -8.96 5.68
C PRO A 85 -18.12 -9.28 7.05
N LEU A 86 -16.89 -8.81 7.25
CA LEU A 86 -16.04 -9.09 8.41
C LEU A 86 -15.65 -7.83 9.17
N PHE A 87 -15.47 -6.71 8.48
CA PHE A 87 -14.79 -5.55 9.03
C PHE A 87 -15.72 -4.40 9.36
N ARG A 88 -15.53 -3.84 10.55
CA ARG A 88 -16.07 -2.57 11.00
C ARG A 88 -14.91 -1.58 11.12
N PHE A 89 -14.83 -0.63 10.17
CA PHE A 89 -13.86 0.45 10.21
C PHE A 89 -14.26 1.46 11.28
N LEU A 90 -13.39 1.70 12.26
CA LEU A 90 -13.65 2.65 13.35
C LEU A 90 -13.12 4.04 12.99
N ALA A 91 -11.87 4.13 12.55
CA ALA A 91 -11.23 5.36 12.11
C ALA A 91 -9.96 5.09 11.30
N GLY A 92 -9.64 6.03 10.42
CA GLY A 92 -8.30 6.25 9.90
C GLY A 92 -7.74 7.54 10.50
N CYS A 93 -6.65 7.43 11.24
CA CYS A 93 -5.97 8.52 11.91
C CYS A 93 -4.80 8.99 11.04
N ASP A 94 -4.79 10.28 10.73
CA ASP A 94 -3.66 10.93 10.06
C ASP A 94 -3.47 12.35 10.60
N ILE A 95 -2.25 12.88 10.53
CA ILE A 95 -1.98 14.27 10.92
C ILE A 95 -2.37 15.24 9.81
N ASP A 96 -2.48 14.76 8.56
CA ASP A 96 -2.91 15.55 7.43
C ASP A 96 -4.43 15.56 7.29
N GLN A 97 -5.01 16.75 7.44
CA GLN A 97 -6.45 16.95 7.40
C GLN A 97 -7.09 16.53 6.07
N VAL A 98 -6.38 16.67 4.94
CA VAL A 98 -6.91 16.32 3.62
C VAL A 98 -6.99 14.80 3.47
N SER A 99 -5.92 14.09 3.84
CA SER A 99 -5.88 12.64 3.91
C SER A 99 -6.94 12.07 4.86
N ALA A 100 -7.08 12.64 6.07
CA ALA A 100 -8.10 12.21 7.04
C ALA A 100 -9.53 12.42 6.50
N ASN A 101 -9.77 13.49 5.75
CA ASN A 101 -11.06 13.71 5.06
C ASN A 101 -11.29 12.66 3.96
N THR A 102 -10.29 12.41 3.11
CA THR A 102 -10.36 11.37 2.08
C THR A 102 -10.67 10.00 2.69
N TYR A 103 -9.98 9.62 3.76
CA TYR A 103 -10.24 8.37 4.46
C TYR A 103 -11.70 8.31 4.95
N ALA A 104 -12.12 9.31 5.72
CA ALA A 104 -13.48 9.37 6.27
C ALA A 104 -14.56 9.25 5.20
N THR A 105 -14.39 9.95 4.08
CA THR A 105 -15.30 9.91 2.92
C THR A 105 -15.40 8.50 2.33
N ASN A 106 -14.29 7.78 2.17
CA ASN A 106 -14.31 6.46 1.51
C ASN A 106 -14.71 5.31 2.44
N PHE A 107 -14.39 5.39 3.73
CA PHE A 107 -14.62 4.30 4.68
C PHE A 107 -15.84 4.52 5.58
N GLY A 108 -16.51 5.67 5.48
CA GLY A 108 -17.70 5.98 6.28
C GLY A 108 -17.38 6.10 7.76
N THR A 109 -16.21 6.64 8.10
CA THR A 109 -15.75 6.83 9.48
C THR A 109 -15.78 8.31 9.87
N PRO A 110 -15.72 8.66 11.16
CA PRO A 110 -15.43 10.02 11.57
C PRO A 110 -14.07 10.49 11.05
N VAL A 111 -13.98 11.77 10.68
CA VAL A 111 -12.69 12.43 10.38
C VAL A 111 -11.84 12.41 11.65
N THR A 112 -10.63 11.86 11.55
CA THR A 112 -9.69 11.76 12.68
C THR A 112 -8.34 12.36 12.27
N CYS A 113 -8.22 13.67 12.50
CA CYS A 113 -7.00 14.44 12.23
C CYS A 113 -6.23 14.66 13.54
N GLU A 114 -5.44 13.67 13.95
CA GLU A 114 -4.74 13.64 15.24
C GLU A 114 -3.28 13.18 15.05
N ASP A 115 -2.36 13.71 15.86
CA ASP A 115 -0.97 13.26 15.86
C ASP A 115 -0.86 11.94 16.64
N VAL A 116 -0.35 10.90 15.98
CA VAL A 116 -0.13 9.58 16.59
C VAL A 116 0.84 9.67 17.77
N LEU A 117 1.81 10.60 17.73
CA LEU A 117 2.71 10.83 18.85
C LEU A 117 1.96 11.31 20.10
N ASP A 118 0.92 12.13 19.92
CA ASP A 118 0.07 12.63 21.01
C ASP A 118 -0.84 11.52 21.57
N ILE A 119 -1.37 10.67 20.68
CA ILE A 119 -2.15 9.49 21.07
C ILE A 119 -1.27 8.53 21.88
N SER A 120 -0.04 8.27 21.44
CA SER A 120 0.85 7.28 22.07
C SER A 120 1.55 7.75 23.35
N LYS A 121 1.28 8.97 23.85
CA LYS A 121 2.00 9.54 25.01
C LYS A 121 1.83 8.76 26.31
N SER A 122 0.67 8.13 26.51
CA SER A 122 0.38 7.33 27.70
C SER A 122 -0.74 6.33 27.43
N ALA A 123 -0.86 5.31 28.29
CA ALA A 123 -1.93 4.32 28.20
C ALA A 123 -3.33 4.95 28.28
N GLU A 124 -3.50 5.98 29.12
CA GLU A 124 -4.77 6.71 29.27
C GLU A 124 -5.10 7.55 28.03
N SER A 125 -4.09 8.07 27.32
CA SER A 125 -4.29 8.76 26.04
C SER A 125 -4.80 7.80 24.97
N ILE A 126 -4.16 6.63 24.87
CA ILE A 126 -4.55 5.55 23.94
C ILE A 126 -5.97 5.08 24.26
N GLN A 127 -6.26 4.77 25.53
CA GLN A 127 -7.60 4.31 25.94
C GLN A 127 -8.69 5.32 25.57
N ARG A 128 -8.50 6.61 25.89
CA ARG A 128 -9.46 7.67 25.54
C ARG A 128 -9.68 7.78 24.03
N PHE A 129 -8.62 7.66 23.23
CA PHE A 129 -8.75 7.65 21.77
C PHE A 129 -9.63 6.49 21.30
N PHE A 130 -9.34 5.26 21.77
CA PHE A 130 -10.10 4.06 21.36
C PHE A 130 -11.56 4.13 21.80
N GLU A 131 -11.84 4.57 23.03
CA GLU A 131 -13.20 4.79 23.53
C GLU A 131 -13.96 5.81 22.67
N ALA A 132 -13.32 6.92 22.30
CA ALA A 132 -13.91 7.95 21.45
C ALA A 132 -14.24 7.45 20.03
N LYS A 133 -13.53 6.43 19.51
CA LYS A 133 -13.83 5.80 18.21
C LYS A 133 -14.82 4.63 18.32
N GLY A 134 -15.38 4.38 19.49
CA GLY A 134 -16.36 3.31 19.71
C GLY A 134 -15.75 1.90 19.63
N TYR A 135 -14.50 1.77 20.09
CA TYR A 135 -13.84 0.48 20.27
C TYR A 135 -14.62 -0.42 21.23
N ASP A 136 -14.69 -1.72 20.93
CA ASP A 136 -15.40 -2.73 21.71
C ASP A 136 -14.42 -3.88 22.00
N ALA A 137 -13.82 -3.88 23.19
CA ALA A 137 -12.80 -4.86 23.56
C ALA A 137 -13.28 -6.32 23.60
N SER A 138 -14.60 -6.57 23.45
CA SER A 138 -15.13 -7.93 23.30
C SER A 138 -15.00 -8.50 21.89
N ARG A 139 -14.62 -7.68 20.92
CA ARG A 139 -14.50 -8.06 19.50
C ARG A 139 -13.04 -8.09 19.06
N PRO A 140 -12.71 -8.93 18.06
CA PRO A 140 -11.37 -8.93 17.50
C PRO A 140 -10.98 -7.58 16.90
N LEU A 141 -9.72 -7.19 17.07
CA LEU A 141 -9.18 -5.93 16.59
C LEU A 141 -7.99 -6.16 15.65
N ILE A 142 -8.00 -5.46 14.51
CA ILE A 142 -6.87 -5.32 13.61
C ILE A 142 -6.39 -3.87 13.66
N LEU A 143 -5.10 -3.67 13.96
CA LEU A 143 -4.45 -2.38 13.82
C LEU A 143 -3.59 -2.33 12.56
N ILE A 144 -3.75 -1.27 11.78
CA ILE A 144 -2.90 -0.97 10.64
C ILE A 144 -2.02 0.23 11.00
N GLY A 145 -0.74 0.19 10.63
CA GLY A 145 0.21 1.28 10.85
C GLY A 145 1.11 1.48 9.64
N CYS A 146 0.98 2.60 8.93
CA CYS A 146 1.84 2.93 7.78
C CYS A 146 2.82 4.07 8.14
N ALA A 147 3.61 3.89 9.20
CA ALA A 147 4.42 4.95 9.79
C ALA A 147 5.36 5.62 8.74
N PRO A 148 5.27 6.95 8.56
CA PRO A 148 5.97 7.63 7.48
C PRO A 148 7.49 7.55 7.63
N CYS A 149 8.14 7.33 6.48
CA CYS A 149 9.55 6.98 6.40
C CYS A 149 10.41 8.06 5.72
N GLN A 150 9.97 9.32 5.70
CA GLN A 150 10.52 10.32 4.77
C GLN A 150 12.05 10.53 4.86
N GLY A 151 12.71 10.24 5.99
CA GLY A 151 14.18 10.32 6.09
C GLY A 151 14.97 9.01 5.97
N PHE A 152 14.29 7.93 5.61
CA PHE A 152 14.91 6.64 5.27
C PHE A 152 15.18 6.52 3.76
N SER A 153 14.76 7.52 2.96
CA SER A 153 15.02 7.56 1.52
C SER A 153 16.52 7.70 1.22
N SER A 154 17.00 6.91 0.25
CA SER A 154 18.41 6.88 -0.17
C SER A 154 18.96 8.23 -0.70
N HIS A 155 18.07 9.19 -1.00
CA HIS A 155 18.40 10.48 -1.61
C HIS A 155 18.72 11.60 -0.60
N ARG A 156 18.46 11.42 0.71
CA ARG A 156 18.87 12.40 1.74
C ARG A 156 20.24 12.05 2.31
N LYS A 157 21.29 12.68 1.75
CA LYS A 157 22.70 12.48 2.15
C LYS A 157 23.26 13.52 3.13
N LYS A 158 22.50 14.55 3.58
CA LYS A 158 23.10 15.74 4.23
C LYS A 158 22.66 16.20 5.63
N ASP A 159 21.60 15.66 6.25
CA ASP A 159 21.19 16.11 7.60
C ASP A 159 21.31 14.99 8.64
N TRP A 160 22.52 14.84 9.19
CA TRP A 160 22.99 13.65 9.92
C TRP A 160 22.80 13.70 11.46
N GLY A 161 21.69 14.23 11.99
CA GLY A 161 21.48 14.10 13.44
C GLY A 161 20.20 14.62 14.07
N LEU A 162 19.49 15.57 13.47
CA LEU A 162 18.34 16.23 14.12
C LEU A 162 16.97 15.62 13.76
N GLY A 163 16.88 14.90 12.64
CA GLY A 163 15.62 14.34 12.15
C GLY A 163 15.39 12.86 12.45
N ASP A 164 16.39 12.14 12.95
CA ASP A 164 16.33 10.69 13.23
C ASP A 164 15.56 10.37 14.53
N ASP A 165 15.52 11.31 15.48
CA ASP A 165 14.89 11.14 16.80
C ASP A 165 13.35 11.10 16.71
N LEU A 166 12.74 12.05 15.98
CA LEU A 166 11.28 12.12 15.77
C LEU A 166 10.71 10.91 15.01
N ARG A 167 11.53 10.22 14.20
CA ARG A 167 11.08 9.11 13.35
C ARG A 167 11.22 7.75 14.01
N ASN A 168 12.25 7.56 14.84
CA ASN A 168 12.27 6.49 15.85
C ASN A 168 10.97 6.53 16.67
N ASN A 169 10.54 7.74 17.04
CA ASN A 169 9.34 7.92 17.83
C ASN A 169 8.06 7.41 17.14
N LEU A 170 7.94 7.34 15.81
CA LEU A 170 6.68 6.92 15.16
C LEU A 170 6.51 5.39 15.12
N ALA A 171 7.58 4.64 14.82
CA ALA A 171 7.53 3.17 14.90
C ALA A 171 7.33 2.73 16.36
N ILE A 172 8.01 3.39 17.30
CA ILE A 172 7.85 3.17 18.74
C ILE A 172 6.47 3.63 19.23
N ALA A 173 5.94 4.75 18.74
CA ALA A 173 4.58 5.19 19.06
C ALA A 173 3.54 4.14 18.64
N PHE A 174 3.69 3.59 17.43
CA PHE A 174 2.82 2.50 16.98
C PHE A 174 3.00 1.24 17.83
N SER A 175 4.23 0.87 18.20
CA SER A 175 4.45 -0.28 19.10
C SER A 175 3.84 -0.08 20.47
N ASN A 176 3.87 1.13 21.03
CA ASN A 176 3.20 1.48 22.27
C ASN A 176 1.67 1.38 22.16
N ILE A 177 1.11 1.81 21.03
CA ILE A 177 -0.33 1.65 20.74
C ILE A 177 -0.70 0.17 20.68
N VAL A 178 0.08 -0.66 19.98
CA VAL A 178 -0.14 -2.12 19.89
C VAL A 178 -0.01 -2.78 21.27
N ALA A 179 1.00 -2.42 22.06
CA ALA A 179 1.21 -2.96 23.40
C ALA A 179 0.04 -2.63 24.35
N ALA A 180 -0.50 -1.42 24.27
CA ALA A 180 -1.62 -0.97 25.09
C ALA A 180 -2.97 -1.54 24.62
N ALA A 181 -3.26 -1.49 23.32
CA ALA A 181 -4.54 -1.93 22.75
C ALA A 181 -4.65 -3.45 22.63
N LYS A 182 -3.51 -4.17 22.58
CA LYS A 182 -3.42 -5.62 22.46
C LYS A 182 -4.30 -6.23 21.34
N PRO A 183 -4.25 -5.71 20.09
CA PRO A 183 -5.03 -6.26 18.99
C PRO A 183 -4.80 -7.75 18.76
N ASP A 184 -5.68 -8.39 18.00
CA ASP A 184 -5.48 -9.77 17.56
C ASP A 184 -4.47 -9.85 16.42
N VAL A 185 -4.44 -8.80 15.60
CA VAL A 185 -3.45 -8.62 14.53
C VAL A 185 -2.99 -7.18 14.47
N PHE A 186 -1.70 -6.97 14.25
CA PHE A 186 -1.23 -5.70 13.69
C PHE A 186 -0.55 -5.92 12.34
N VAL A 187 -0.70 -4.93 11.46
CA VAL A 187 -0.06 -4.85 10.16
C VAL A 187 0.68 -3.52 10.10
N MET A 188 2.00 -3.59 9.95
CA MET A 188 2.84 -2.42 9.76
C MET A 188 3.51 -2.48 8.39
N GLU A 189 3.21 -1.48 7.55
CA GLU A 189 3.82 -1.34 6.23
C GLU A 189 4.88 -0.25 6.25
N ASN A 190 5.97 -0.47 5.51
CA ASN A 190 6.98 0.56 5.31
C ASN A 190 7.77 0.42 4.00
N VAL A 191 8.64 1.37 3.71
CA VAL A 191 9.63 1.24 2.63
C VAL A 191 10.63 0.10 2.93
N PRO A 192 11.23 -0.53 1.90
CA PRO A 192 12.18 -1.62 2.09
C PRO A 192 13.42 -1.23 2.91
N GLU A 193 13.85 0.04 2.82
CA GLU A 193 14.97 0.56 3.59
C GLU A 193 14.79 0.43 5.11
N PHE A 194 13.56 0.26 5.60
CA PHE A 194 13.29 0.00 7.02
C PHE A 194 13.98 -1.28 7.52
N LEU A 195 14.10 -2.31 6.68
CA LEU A 195 14.79 -3.58 7.01
C LEU A 195 16.25 -3.61 6.54
N SER A 196 16.84 -2.47 6.19
CA SER A 196 18.26 -2.36 5.81
C SER A 196 19.18 -2.19 7.03
N LYS A 197 20.49 -2.44 6.87
CA LYS A 197 21.49 -2.32 7.96
C LYS A 197 21.44 -0.96 8.66
N ARG A 198 21.20 0.10 7.90
CA ARG A 198 21.16 1.47 8.43
C ARG A 198 20.02 1.69 9.43
N HIS A 199 18.91 1.01 9.24
CA HIS A 199 17.66 1.28 9.95
C HIS A 199 17.18 0.11 10.80
N TRP A 200 17.88 -1.03 10.73
CA TRP A 200 17.56 -2.24 11.47
C TRP A 200 17.33 -2.00 12.96
N ARG A 201 18.17 -1.16 13.60
CA ARG A 201 18.03 -0.85 15.02
C ARG A 201 16.64 -0.29 15.38
N TYR A 202 16.04 0.52 14.51
CA TYR A 202 14.72 1.09 14.75
C TYR A 202 13.62 0.05 14.61
N PHE A 203 13.73 -0.82 13.61
CA PHE A 203 12.85 -1.98 13.49
C PHE A 203 12.98 -2.90 14.69
N GLU A 204 14.20 -3.21 15.11
CA GLU A 204 14.50 -4.08 16.25
C GLU A 204 13.87 -3.54 17.54
N SER A 205 14.02 -2.25 17.85
CA SER A 205 13.42 -1.66 19.04
C SER A 205 11.89 -1.73 19.04
N ALA A 206 11.23 -1.53 17.89
CA ALA A 206 9.77 -1.73 17.80
C ALA A 206 9.41 -3.23 17.92
N ARG A 207 10.22 -4.11 17.32
CA ARG A 207 10.05 -5.57 17.37
C ARG A 207 10.14 -6.11 18.79
N GLU A 208 11.09 -5.64 19.59
CA GLU A 208 11.23 -6.01 21.00
C GLU A 208 9.95 -5.73 21.78
N VAL A 209 9.35 -4.54 21.61
CA VAL A 209 8.07 -4.19 22.26
C VAL A 209 6.93 -5.11 21.82
N PHE A 210 6.86 -5.48 20.54
CA PHE A 210 5.87 -6.44 20.05
C PHE A 210 6.06 -7.84 20.65
N LEU A 211 7.30 -8.33 20.71
CA LEU A 211 7.63 -9.64 21.28
C LEU A 211 7.33 -9.68 22.78
N GLU A 212 7.71 -8.66 23.53
CA GLU A 212 7.39 -8.50 24.95
C GLU A 212 5.87 -8.42 25.21
N SER A 213 5.12 -7.92 24.23
CA SER A 213 3.66 -7.88 24.26
C SER A 213 2.99 -9.22 23.88
N GLY A 214 3.78 -10.27 23.63
CA GLY A 214 3.30 -11.64 23.38
C GLY A 214 2.92 -11.94 21.93
N TYR A 215 3.42 -11.18 20.96
CA TYR A 215 3.19 -11.46 19.54
C TYR A 215 4.30 -12.32 18.95
N THR A 216 3.93 -13.28 18.11
CA THR A 216 4.80 -13.73 17.02
C THR A 216 4.85 -12.62 15.98
N VAL A 217 6.05 -12.20 15.57
CA VAL A 217 6.26 -11.13 14.58
C VAL A 217 6.98 -11.71 13.36
N LYS A 218 6.44 -11.45 12.18
CA LYS A 218 7.02 -11.90 10.90
C LYS A 218 7.12 -10.73 9.93
N GLN A 219 8.20 -10.71 9.15
CA GLN A 219 8.52 -9.60 8.25
C GLN A 219 9.09 -10.07 6.92
N ALA A 220 8.67 -9.44 5.83
CA ALA A 220 9.19 -9.69 4.49
C ALA A 220 9.19 -8.43 3.63
N ILE A 221 9.82 -8.50 2.45
CA ILE A 221 9.77 -7.43 1.45
C ILE A 221 9.11 -7.97 0.19
N TYR A 222 8.04 -7.32 -0.24
CA TYR A 222 7.26 -7.70 -1.40
C TYR A 222 7.42 -6.72 -2.54
N ASN A 223 7.40 -7.24 -3.77
CA ASN A 223 7.13 -6.43 -4.95
C ASN A 223 5.61 -6.39 -5.19
N ALA A 224 5.01 -5.20 -5.17
CA ALA A 224 3.58 -5.02 -5.40
C ALA A 224 3.09 -5.61 -6.73
N ALA A 225 3.96 -5.70 -7.75
CA ALA A 225 3.62 -6.34 -9.02
C ALA A 225 3.26 -7.83 -8.88
N ALA A 226 3.81 -8.51 -7.87
CA ALA A 226 3.48 -9.90 -7.54
C ALA A 226 2.04 -10.07 -7.01
N PHE A 227 1.36 -8.96 -6.70
CA PHE A 227 -0.05 -8.90 -6.32
C PHE A 227 -0.90 -8.22 -7.41
N GLY A 228 -0.41 -8.15 -8.64
CA GLY A 228 -1.16 -7.63 -9.78
C GLY A 228 -1.22 -6.10 -9.85
N VAL A 229 -0.43 -5.38 -9.05
CA VAL A 229 -0.27 -3.93 -9.22
C VAL A 229 0.53 -3.69 -10.51
N PRO A 230 0.10 -2.81 -11.43
CA PRO A 230 0.83 -2.51 -12.67
C PRO A 230 2.06 -1.60 -12.44
N GLN A 231 2.81 -1.87 -11.37
CA GLN A 231 3.92 -1.07 -10.87
C GLN A 231 4.92 -1.95 -10.11
N GLU A 232 6.20 -1.82 -10.41
CA GLU A 232 7.25 -2.37 -9.55
C GLU A 232 7.49 -1.44 -8.35
N ARG A 233 6.81 -1.75 -7.24
CA ARG A 233 6.93 -1.02 -5.96
C ARG A 233 7.24 -2.00 -4.85
N PHE A 234 8.42 -1.87 -4.26
CA PHE A 234 8.85 -2.73 -3.16
C PHE A 234 8.42 -2.12 -1.82
N ARG A 235 7.94 -2.98 -0.91
CA ARG A 235 7.50 -2.62 0.45
C ARG A 235 7.88 -3.66 1.47
N SER A 236 8.34 -3.21 2.63
CA SER A 236 8.46 -4.07 3.80
C SER A 236 7.09 -4.20 4.46
N LEU A 237 6.76 -5.42 4.83
CA LEU A 237 5.55 -5.77 5.57
C LEU A 237 6.00 -6.42 6.87
N VAL A 238 5.48 -5.94 7.99
CA VAL A 238 5.62 -6.55 9.31
C VAL A 238 4.22 -6.86 9.80
N VAL A 239 3.98 -8.12 10.18
CA VAL A 239 2.72 -8.57 10.74
C VAL A 239 3.01 -9.18 12.10
N GLY A 240 2.10 -9.00 13.06
CA GLY A 240 2.15 -9.76 14.30
C GLY A 240 0.79 -10.28 14.72
N MET A 241 0.80 -11.49 15.28
CA MET A 241 -0.36 -12.21 15.82
C MET A 241 0.03 -12.91 17.12
N LYS A 242 -0.95 -13.25 17.97
CA LYS A 242 -0.73 -13.97 19.25
C LYS A 242 -0.55 -15.49 19.09
N LYS A 243 -0.24 -15.94 17.88
CA LYS A 243 -0.08 -17.34 17.48
C LYS A 243 0.84 -17.43 16.27
N GLU A 244 1.29 -18.63 15.90
CA GLU A 244 2.00 -18.86 14.64
C GLU A 244 1.11 -18.66 13.42
N PHE A 245 1.71 -18.13 12.35
CA PHE A 245 1.01 -17.81 11.09
C PHE A 245 1.96 -17.76 9.89
N LEU A 246 1.41 -17.72 8.68
CA LEU A 246 2.17 -17.50 7.43
C LEU A 246 1.98 -16.07 6.90
N LEU A 247 3.05 -15.50 6.36
CA LEU A 247 2.99 -14.24 5.61
C LEU A 247 2.25 -14.41 4.26
N PRO A 248 1.81 -13.32 3.61
CA PRO A 248 1.17 -13.39 2.29
C PRO A 248 2.05 -14.04 1.23
N ASP A 249 1.44 -14.84 0.36
CA ASP A 249 2.13 -15.46 -0.78
C ASP A 249 2.08 -14.53 -2.00
N GLU A 250 3.19 -14.48 -2.74
CA GLU A 250 3.22 -13.81 -4.06
C GLU A 250 2.38 -14.61 -5.06
N VAL A 251 1.49 -13.93 -5.79
CA VAL A 251 0.48 -14.59 -6.65
C VAL A 251 0.93 -14.66 -8.11
N TYR A 252 1.61 -13.63 -8.59
CA TYR A 252 2.06 -13.50 -9.97
C TYR A 252 3.58 -13.56 -10.06
N THR A 253 4.07 -14.19 -11.12
CA THR A 253 5.48 -14.19 -11.48
C THR A 253 5.82 -13.02 -12.41
N PRO A 254 7.12 -12.66 -12.60
CA PRO A 254 7.50 -11.51 -13.44
C PRO A 254 6.95 -11.52 -14.87
N THR A 255 6.71 -12.69 -15.46
CA THR A 255 6.13 -12.85 -16.80
C THR A 255 4.62 -12.60 -16.83
N GLU A 256 3.96 -12.59 -15.67
CA GLU A 256 2.52 -12.40 -15.50
C GLU A 256 2.17 -11.03 -14.92
N TYR A 257 3.17 -10.22 -14.59
CA TYR A 257 2.95 -8.90 -14.01
C TYR A 257 2.11 -8.01 -14.92
N ARG A 258 1.15 -7.29 -14.31
CA ARG A 258 0.31 -6.35 -15.05
C ARG A 258 1.12 -5.19 -15.60
N THR A 259 0.74 -4.73 -16.80
CA THR A 259 1.49 -3.72 -17.53
C THR A 259 0.82 -2.35 -17.47
N VAL A 260 1.58 -1.29 -17.80
CA VAL A 260 1.04 0.07 -17.97
C VAL A 260 -0.10 0.06 -18.99
N ARG A 261 0.02 -0.71 -20.07
CA ARG A 261 -1.03 -0.83 -21.10
C ARG A 261 -2.35 -1.30 -20.51
N GLN A 262 -2.33 -2.36 -19.69
CA GLN A 262 -3.53 -2.88 -19.05
C GLN A 262 -4.17 -1.88 -18.07
N ALA A 263 -3.37 -0.98 -17.49
CA ALA A 263 -3.86 0.00 -16.51
C ALA A 263 -4.48 1.26 -17.16
N ILE A 264 -3.83 1.83 -18.18
CA ILE A 264 -4.16 3.18 -18.65
C ILE A 264 -4.51 3.29 -20.13
N ALA A 265 -4.32 2.25 -20.96
CA ALA A 265 -4.53 2.37 -22.41
C ALA A 265 -6.00 2.65 -22.81
N ALA A 266 -6.96 2.31 -21.95
CA ALA A 266 -8.38 2.57 -22.18
C ALA A 266 -8.80 4.01 -21.85
N LEU A 267 -7.91 4.83 -21.27
CA LEU A 267 -8.21 6.24 -21.00
C LEU A 267 -8.20 7.05 -22.30
N ARG A 268 -9.06 8.08 -22.35
CA ARG A 268 -9.12 9.02 -23.47
C ARG A 268 -7.74 9.67 -23.68
N PRO A 269 -7.21 9.73 -24.91
CA PRO A 269 -6.00 10.50 -25.16
C PRO A 269 -6.19 11.99 -24.84
N LEU A 270 -5.18 12.62 -24.25
CA LEU A 270 -5.17 14.03 -23.89
C LEU A 270 -3.90 14.71 -24.41
N GLU A 271 -4.05 15.94 -24.87
CA GLU A 271 -2.94 16.87 -25.06
C GLU A 271 -2.53 17.54 -23.74
N ALA A 272 -1.34 18.15 -23.72
CA ALA A 272 -0.87 18.88 -22.55
C ALA A 272 -1.83 20.06 -22.22
N GLY A 273 -2.32 20.10 -20.97
CA GLY A 273 -3.29 21.10 -20.52
C GLY A 273 -4.75 20.75 -20.77
N GLU A 274 -5.03 19.64 -21.46
CA GLU A 274 -6.38 19.16 -21.70
C GLU A 274 -6.95 18.43 -20.47
N ALA A 275 -8.27 18.45 -20.33
CA ALA A 275 -9.00 17.69 -19.33
C ALA A 275 -10.02 16.77 -20.02
N ASP A 276 -10.20 15.58 -19.46
CA ASP A 276 -11.32 14.73 -19.79
C ASP A 276 -12.64 15.34 -19.25
N PRO A 277 -13.71 15.38 -20.06
CA PRO A 277 -14.99 15.95 -19.62
C PRO A 277 -15.74 15.07 -18.62
N GLU A 278 -15.48 13.76 -18.58
CA GLU A 278 -16.20 12.79 -17.75
C GLU A 278 -15.39 12.37 -16.51
N ASP A 279 -14.05 12.48 -16.56
CA ASP A 279 -13.17 12.14 -15.45
C ASP A 279 -12.35 13.32 -14.93
N LYS A 280 -12.77 13.86 -13.78
CA LYS A 280 -12.14 15.00 -13.11
C LYS A 280 -10.67 14.77 -12.73
N MET A 281 -10.25 13.51 -12.56
CA MET A 281 -8.85 13.18 -12.25
C MET A 281 -7.99 12.99 -13.51
N HIS A 282 -8.62 12.80 -14.67
CA HIS A 282 -7.92 12.66 -15.94
C HIS A 282 -7.73 14.04 -16.58
N LYS A 283 -6.81 14.80 -15.99
CA LYS A 283 -6.43 16.14 -16.46
C LYS A 283 -4.92 16.25 -16.63
N ALA A 284 -4.48 16.55 -17.84
CA ALA A 284 -3.09 16.79 -18.16
C ALA A 284 -2.66 18.17 -17.65
N VAL A 285 -1.49 18.24 -17.02
CA VAL A 285 -0.93 19.53 -16.58
C VAL A 285 -0.45 20.32 -17.81
N ALA A 286 -0.83 21.61 -17.86
CA ALA A 286 -0.30 22.57 -18.83
C ALA A 286 1.13 22.98 -18.44
N HIS A 287 2.11 22.09 -18.66
CA HIS A 287 3.52 22.43 -18.44
C HIS A 287 4.00 23.50 -19.43
N LYS A 288 5.11 24.16 -19.09
CA LYS A 288 5.77 25.13 -19.99
C LYS A 288 6.09 24.48 -21.33
N SER A 289 6.04 25.24 -22.42
CA SER A 289 6.40 24.78 -23.76
C SER A 289 7.77 24.09 -23.77
N SER A 290 8.76 24.68 -23.09
CA SER A 290 10.09 24.09 -22.96
C SER A 290 10.10 22.68 -22.33
N THR A 291 9.20 22.39 -21.39
CA THR A 291 9.05 21.04 -20.81
C THR A 291 8.43 20.08 -21.83
N ILE A 292 7.41 20.53 -22.57
CA ILE A 292 6.75 19.71 -23.60
C ILE A 292 7.70 19.42 -24.77
N ASP A 293 8.51 20.39 -25.18
CA ASP A 293 9.51 20.24 -26.23
C ASP A 293 10.61 19.22 -25.85
N VAL A 294 10.96 19.15 -24.56
CA VAL A 294 11.85 18.09 -24.05
C VAL A 294 11.18 16.73 -24.14
N ILE A 295 9.93 16.59 -23.65
CA ILE A 295 9.20 15.32 -23.67
C ILE A 295 9.01 14.81 -25.12
N ARG A 296 8.75 15.71 -26.08
CA ARG A 296 8.59 15.38 -27.50
C ARG A 296 9.85 14.72 -28.11
N GLN A 297 11.02 15.04 -27.57
CA GLN A 297 12.30 14.47 -28.03
C GLN A 297 12.64 13.14 -27.32
N VAL A 298 11.95 12.79 -26.23
CA VAL A 298 12.13 11.51 -25.55
C VAL A 298 11.48 10.40 -26.39
N PRO A 299 12.22 9.35 -26.79
CA PRO A 299 11.68 8.24 -27.58
C PRO A 299 10.45 7.62 -26.91
N HIS A 300 9.43 7.28 -27.71
CA HIS A 300 8.21 6.64 -27.21
C HIS A 300 8.49 5.27 -26.57
N ASP A 301 7.52 4.82 -25.76
CA ASP A 301 7.49 3.48 -25.16
C ASP A 301 8.77 3.10 -24.39
N GLY A 302 8.96 3.74 -23.23
CA GLY A 302 10.10 3.45 -22.36
C GLY A 302 11.38 4.21 -22.67
N GLY A 303 11.37 5.18 -23.58
CA GLY A 303 12.55 6.00 -23.87
C GLY A 303 13.02 6.83 -22.68
N SER A 304 14.33 6.97 -22.57
CA SER A 304 15.03 7.84 -21.61
C SER A 304 15.38 9.17 -22.27
N LEU A 305 15.70 10.19 -21.46
CA LEU A 305 16.14 11.48 -21.96
C LEU A 305 17.39 11.34 -22.86
N PRO A 306 17.35 11.77 -24.13
CA PRO A 306 18.52 11.74 -25.00
C PRO A 306 19.64 12.66 -24.52
N GLU A 307 20.87 12.35 -24.89
CA GLU A 307 22.03 13.20 -24.60
C GLU A 307 21.86 14.58 -25.24
N GLY A 308 22.20 15.64 -24.50
CA GLY A 308 22.08 17.03 -24.97
C GLY A 308 20.66 17.61 -24.96
N VAL A 309 19.64 16.83 -24.58
CA VAL A 309 18.24 17.28 -24.49
C VAL A 309 17.89 17.63 -23.04
N GLY A 310 17.15 18.71 -22.83
CA GLY A 310 16.69 19.15 -21.51
C GLY A 310 17.54 20.27 -20.88
N PRO A 311 17.28 20.63 -19.62
CA PRO A 311 18.03 21.68 -18.93
C PRO A 311 19.53 21.36 -18.82
N GLU A 312 20.40 22.35 -19.05
CA GLU A 312 21.86 22.18 -18.97
C GLU A 312 22.35 21.58 -17.65
N CYS A 313 21.64 21.84 -16.54
CA CYS A 313 22.01 21.29 -15.25
C CYS A 313 22.00 19.75 -15.23
N LEU A 314 21.18 19.09 -16.05
CA LEU A 314 21.14 17.63 -16.17
C LEU A 314 22.38 17.09 -16.89
N ALA A 315 22.95 17.82 -17.84
CA ALA A 315 24.21 17.43 -18.50
C ALA A 315 25.41 17.44 -17.54
N ARG A 316 25.30 18.13 -16.40
CA ARG A 316 26.37 18.28 -15.39
C ARG A 316 26.38 17.15 -14.35
N VAL A 317 25.40 16.25 -14.37
CA VAL A 317 25.25 15.18 -13.37
C VAL A 317 25.04 13.81 -14.03
N LYS A 318 25.71 12.78 -13.52
CA LYS A 318 25.51 11.39 -13.99
C LYS A 318 24.35 10.74 -13.23
N GLY A 319 23.50 9.99 -13.93
CA GLY A 319 22.50 9.10 -13.32
C GLY A 319 21.03 9.57 -13.31
N PHE A 320 20.70 10.69 -13.94
CA PHE A 320 19.32 11.23 -14.02
C PHE A 320 18.62 10.95 -15.36
N SER A 321 18.97 9.86 -16.05
CA SER A 321 18.43 9.53 -17.38
C SER A 321 16.93 9.21 -17.38
N ASP A 322 16.36 8.88 -16.22
CA ASP A 322 14.92 8.66 -16.06
C ASP A 322 14.10 9.96 -16.01
N VAL A 323 14.72 11.11 -15.79
CA VAL A 323 14.03 12.41 -15.77
C VAL A 323 13.44 12.71 -17.14
N TYR A 324 12.18 13.16 -17.20
CA TYR A 324 11.34 13.28 -18.40
C TYR A 324 11.05 11.96 -19.14
N GLY A 325 11.57 10.83 -18.66
CA GLY A 325 11.44 9.53 -19.29
C GLY A 325 9.98 9.10 -19.47
N ARG A 326 9.71 8.33 -20.52
CA ARG A 326 8.39 7.78 -20.79
C ARG A 326 8.22 6.42 -20.12
N LEU A 327 7.02 6.15 -19.63
CA LEU A 327 6.66 4.78 -19.24
C LEU A 327 6.72 3.84 -20.47
N SER A 328 6.91 2.55 -20.22
CA SER A 328 6.81 1.52 -21.26
C SER A 328 5.46 0.82 -21.16
N TRP A 329 4.80 0.61 -22.29
CA TRP A 329 3.47 0.01 -22.34
C TRP A 329 3.44 -1.41 -21.81
N ASP A 330 4.41 -2.23 -22.22
CA ASP A 330 4.38 -3.68 -22.01
C ASP A 330 5.24 -4.11 -20.80
N LYS A 331 5.41 -3.19 -19.85
CA LYS A 331 6.06 -3.43 -18.55
C LYS A 331 5.22 -2.80 -17.43
N PRO A 332 5.36 -3.26 -16.18
CA PRO A 332 4.86 -2.50 -15.04
C PRO A 332 5.55 -1.11 -14.98
N SER A 333 4.87 -0.12 -14.42
CA SER A 333 5.48 1.20 -14.24
C SER A 333 6.61 1.16 -13.21
N ILE A 334 7.46 2.20 -13.22
CA ILE A 334 8.29 2.50 -12.05
C ILE A 334 7.42 2.94 -10.87
N THR A 335 8.01 3.00 -9.67
CA THR A 335 7.34 3.50 -8.47
C THR A 335 6.69 4.86 -8.72
N ILE A 336 5.37 4.94 -8.55
CA ILE A 336 4.62 6.19 -8.55
C ILE A 336 4.85 6.88 -7.20
N THR A 337 5.41 8.08 -7.25
CA THR A 337 5.71 8.90 -6.07
C THR A 337 4.78 10.10 -5.99
N HIS A 338 4.82 10.85 -4.89
CA HIS A 338 4.02 12.08 -4.76
C HIS A 338 4.42 13.16 -5.77
N TYR A 339 5.62 13.07 -6.35
CA TYR A 339 6.10 13.96 -7.42
C TYR A 339 5.74 13.46 -8.82
N ALA A 340 4.95 12.40 -8.98
CA ALA A 340 4.60 11.83 -10.29
C ALA A 340 3.86 12.82 -11.22
N ARG A 341 3.33 13.92 -10.67
CA ARG A 341 2.79 15.04 -11.44
C ARG A 341 3.83 15.73 -12.33
N ASN A 342 5.10 15.70 -11.94
CA ASN A 342 6.17 16.44 -12.61
C ASN A 342 7.07 15.49 -13.40
N PRO A 343 7.05 15.54 -14.75
CA PRO A 343 7.98 14.78 -15.60
C PRO A 343 9.45 15.05 -15.26
N ALA A 344 9.81 16.21 -14.71
CA ALA A 344 11.17 16.52 -14.31
C ALA A 344 11.65 15.75 -13.05
N SER A 345 10.77 15.00 -12.38
CA SER A 345 11.07 14.28 -11.14
C SER A 345 11.30 12.78 -11.34
N GLY A 346 11.21 12.27 -12.58
CA GLY A 346 11.44 10.87 -12.92
C GLY A 346 10.73 10.46 -14.20
N ARG A 347 10.56 9.14 -14.38
CA ARG A 347 9.90 8.56 -15.56
C ARG A 347 8.38 8.61 -15.42
N TYR A 348 7.85 9.83 -15.47
CA TYR A 348 6.43 10.15 -15.29
C TYR A 348 5.79 10.81 -16.51
N SER A 349 6.32 10.52 -17.70
CA SER A 349 5.70 10.91 -18.98
C SER A 349 4.87 9.75 -19.54
N HIS A 350 3.77 10.06 -20.21
CA HIS A 350 2.92 9.07 -20.88
C HIS A 350 3.73 8.31 -21.96
N PRO A 351 3.48 7.00 -22.20
CA PRO A 351 4.26 6.20 -23.16
C PRO A 351 4.36 6.79 -24.58
N GLU A 352 3.30 7.45 -25.06
CA GLU A 352 3.22 8.05 -26.41
C GLU A 352 2.91 9.55 -26.42
N GLN A 353 1.83 9.97 -25.76
CA GLN A 353 1.39 11.37 -25.70
C GLN A 353 2.45 12.32 -25.09
N ASN A 354 2.55 13.55 -25.60
CA ASN A 354 3.58 14.53 -25.20
C ASN A 354 3.21 15.27 -23.90
N ARG A 355 3.00 14.54 -22.82
CA ARG A 355 2.57 15.08 -21.52
C ARG A 355 3.04 14.22 -20.35
N GLY A 356 2.98 14.79 -19.15
CA GLY A 356 3.08 14.05 -17.90
C GLY A 356 1.85 13.17 -17.63
N LEU A 357 1.97 12.30 -16.63
CA LEU A 357 0.86 11.50 -16.12
C LEU A 357 -0.19 12.38 -15.42
N THR A 358 -1.45 12.09 -15.70
CA THR A 358 -2.62 12.62 -14.97
C THR A 358 -2.77 11.93 -13.62
N ALA A 359 -3.57 12.52 -12.72
CA ALA A 359 -3.84 11.92 -11.41
C ALA A 359 -4.59 10.59 -11.55
N ARG A 360 -5.50 10.46 -12.53
CA ARG A 360 -6.18 9.19 -12.85
C ARG A 360 -5.20 8.09 -13.24
N GLU A 361 -4.25 8.39 -14.12
CA GLU A 361 -3.23 7.42 -14.55
C GLU A 361 -2.36 7.00 -13.37
N ALA A 362 -1.91 7.96 -12.57
CA ALA A 362 -1.14 7.68 -11.36
C ALA A 362 -1.92 6.80 -10.37
N ALA A 363 -3.21 7.08 -10.16
CA ALA A 363 -4.09 6.30 -9.29
C ALA A 363 -4.27 4.85 -9.79
N ARG A 364 -4.57 4.66 -11.09
CA ARG A 364 -4.69 3.31 -11.68
C ARG A 364 -3.37 2.54 -11.66
N LEU A 365 -2.23 3.22 -11.86
CA LEU A 365 -0.91 2.60 -11.73
C LEU A 365 -0.56 2.21 -10.29
N GLN A 366 -1.13 2.91 -9.31
CA GLN A 366 -1.15 2.51 -7.90
C GLN A 366 -2.24 1.48 -7.56
N SER A 367 -3.04 1.05 -8.54
CA SER A 367 -4.20 0.16 -8.35
C SER A 367 -5.37 0.72 -7.52
N PHE A 368 -5.48 2.05 -7.39
CA PHE A 368 -6.72 2.65 -6.91
C PHE A 368 -7.85 2.42 -7.93
N PRO A 369 -9.05 2.01 -7.48
CA PRO A 369 -10.20 1.87 -8.34
C PRO A 369 -10.82 3.23 -8.66
N ASP A 370 -11.54 3.31 -9.78
CA ASP A 370 -12.01 4.60 -10.27
C ASP A 370 -13.08 5.25 -9.39
N GLY A 371 -13.82 4.45 -8.63
CA GLY A 371 -14.81 4.91 -7.65
C GLY A 371 -14.22 5.37 -6.31
N PHE A 372 -12.90 5.32 -6.12
CA PHE A 372 -12.25 5.89 -4.95
C PHE A 372 -12.21 7.42 -5.05
N LEU A 373 -12.64 8.11 -3.99
CA LEU A 373 -12.75 9.56 -3.97
C LEU A 373 -11.52 10.18 -3.30
N PHE A 374 -10.83 11.10 -3.96
CA PHE A 374 -9.75 11.87 -3.33
C PHE A 374 -10.21 13.29 -3.03
N GLU A 375 -9.97 13.77 -1.81
CA GLU A 375 -10.17 15.16 -1.41
C GLU A 375 -8.91 15.99 -1.65
N GLY A 376 -9.08 17.31 -1.69
CA GLY A 376 -8.00 18.29 -1.76
C GLY A 376 -7.66 18.79 -3.16
N ARG A 377 -6.54 19.53 -3.25
CA ARG A 377 -6.06 20.07 -4.53
C ARG A 377 -5.24 19.02 -5.26
N SER A 378 -4.90 19.31 -6.52
CA SER A 378 -4.14 18.36 -7.35
C SER A 378 -2.87 17.85 -6.67
N ASP A 379 -2.08 18.71 -6.01
CA ASP A 379 -0.86 18.26 -5.33
C ASP A 379 -1.15 17.35 -4.13
N ASP A 380 -2.24 17.59 -3.41
CA ASP A 380 -2.70 16.71 -2.33
C ASP A 380 -3.11 15.33 -2.88
N VAL A 381 -3.79 15.29 -4.03
CA VAL A 381 -4.20 14.04 -4.67
C VAL A 381 -2.98 13.22 -5.11
N TYR A 382 -1.99 13.83 -5.78
CA TYR A 382 -0.76 13.11 -6.14
C TYR A 382 0.03 12.66 -4.91
N ARG A 383 0.05 13.45 -3.83
CA ARG A 383 0.66 13.06 -2.55
C ARG A 383 0.00 11.84 -1.95
N GLN A 384 -1.32 11.86 -1.81
CA GLN A 384 -2.10 10.72 -1.33
C GLN A 384 -1.86 9.45 -2.15
N ILE A 385 -1.88 9.55 -3.49
CA ILE A 385 -1.58 8.41 -4.39
C ILE A 385 -0.15 7.90 -4.18
N GLY A 386 0.82 8.82 -4.16
CA GLY A 386 2.24 8.50 -4.11
C GLY A 386 2.70 7.89 -2.78
N GLU A 387 2.09 8.30 -1.68
CA GLU A 387 2.42 7.82 -0.32
C GLU A 387 1.68 6.53 0.04
N ALA A 388 0.50 6.27 -0.55
CA ALA A 388 -0.29 5.09 -0.24
C ALA A 388 0.41 3.74 -0.49
N VAL A 389 -0.06 2.73 0.22
CA VAL A 389 0.14 1.32 -0.13
C VAL A 389 -0.80 0.97 -1.30
N PRO A 390 -0.33 0.25 -2.34
CA PRO A 390 -1.18 -0.15 -3.45
C PRO A 390 -2.37 -1.01 -2.99
N PRO A 391 -3.62 -0.64 -3.31
CA PRO A 391 -4.78 -1.40 -2.85
C PRO A 391 -4.80 -2.88 -3.23
N LEU A 392 -4.26 -3.28 -4.39
CA LEU A 392 -4.15 -4.70 -4.74
C LEU A 392 -3.12 -5.46 -3.86
N LEU A 393 -2.01 -4.83 -3.49
CA LEU A 393 -1.11 -5.41 -2.48
C LEU A 393 -1.86 -5.58 -1.14
N SER A 394 -2.66 -4.58 -0.78
CA SER A 394 -3.48 -4.61 0.43
C SER A 394 -4.57 -5.68 0.40
N CYS A 395 -5.12 -6.03 -0.77
CA CYS A 395 -6.02 -7.20 -0.91
C CYS A 395 -5.29 -8.50 -0.54
N GLY A 396 -4.04 -8.67 -0.98
CA GLY A 396 -3.24 -9.84 -0.63
C GLY A 396 -2.94 -9.93 0.87
N ILE A 397 -2.60 -8.78 1.47
CA ILE A 397 -2.41 -8.66 2.91
C ILE A 397 -3.70 -9.00 3.66
N ALA A 398 -4.84 -8.40 3.29
CA ALA A 398 -6.12 -8.63 3.96
C ALA A 398 -6.58 -10.09 3.87
N ALA A 399 -6.45 -10.72 2.70
CA ALA A 399 -6.79 -12.12 2.50
C ALA A 399 -5.93 -13.04 3.38
N SER A 400 -4.61 -12.82 3.40
CA SER A 400 -3.71 -13.62 4.25
C SER A 400 -3.99 -13.40 5.74
N VAL A 401 -4.14 -12.14 6.16
CA VAL A 401 -4.39 -11.79 7.57
C VAL A 401 -5.67 -12.45 8.08
N ILE A 402 -6.77 -12.39 7.33
CA ILE A 402 -8.03 -13.00 7.76
C ILE A 402 -7.94 -14.51 7.79
N VAL A 403 -7.34 -15.12 6.79
CA VAL A 403 -7.18 -16.57 6.75
C VAL A 403 -6.35 -17.03 7.95
N GLU A 404 -5.21 -16.41 8.21
CA GLU A 404 -4.37 -16.81 9.34
C GLU A 404 -5.03 -16.50 10.69
N LEU A 405 -5.68 -15.34 10.85
CA LEU A 405 -6.39 -14.99 12.08
C LEU A 405 -7.47 -16.02 12.42
N LEU A 406 -8.24 -16.46 11.41
CA LEU A 406 -9.38 -17.35 11.60
C LEU A 406 -9.04 -18.83 11.46
N SER A 407 -7.82 -19.20 11.06
CA SER A 407 -7.39 -20.60 10.95
C SER A 407 -6.73 -21.14 12.21
N VAL A 408 -6.64 -22.46 12.33
CA VAL A 408 -5.73 -23.11 13.28
C VAL A 408 -4.27 -22.77 12.95
N GLU A 409 -3.36 -22.93 13.92
CA GLU A 409 -1.93 -22.70 13.71
C GLU A 409 -1.38 -23.56 12.56
N PRO A 410 -0.40 -23.03 11.79
CA PRO A 410 0.16 -23.76 10.66
C PRO A 410 1.00 -24.94 11.13
N THR A 411 1.07 -25.98 10.30
CA THR A 411 2.00 -27.10 10.52
C THR A 411 3.45 -26.66 10.28
N LEU A 412 4.42 -27.45 10.77
CA LEU A 412 5.84 -27.21 10.50
C LEU A 412 6.16 -27.22 8.99
N GLU A 413 5.52 -28.10 8.22
CA GLU A 413 5.69 -28.16 6.77
C GLU A 413 5.21 -26.87 6.08
N GLN A 414 4.07 -26.34 6.52
CA GLN A 414 3.53 -25.08 6.04
C GLN A 414 4.46 -23.91 6.40
N LEU A 415 5.00 -23.88 7.62
CA LEU A 415 5.96 -22.85 8.05
C LEU A 415 7.26 -22.87 7.22
N VAL A 416 7.75 -24.05 6.88
CA VAL A 416 8.98 -24.21 6.09
C VAL A 416 8.76 -23.85 4.61
N SER A 417 7.60 -24.18 4.06
CA SER A 417 7.28 -23.93 2.64
C SER A 417 6.78 -22.51 2.36
N GLY A 418 6.27 -21.81 3.38
CA GLY A 418 5.77 -20.45 3.25
C GLY A 418 6.84 -19.39 3.01
N THR A 419 6.39 -18.15 2.85
CA THR A 419 7.28 -16.99 2.68
C THR A 419 8.25 -16.87 3.87
N GLN A 420 9.54 -16.87 3.56
CA GLN A 420 10.60 -16.80 4.57
C GLN A 420 10.75 -15.39 5.13
N CYS A 421 10.95 -15.31 6.44
CA CYS A 421 11.10 -14.05 7.15
C CYS A 421 12.49 -13.44 6.93
N VAL A 422 12.53 -12.11 6.88
CA VAL A 422 13.77 -11.33 6.91
C VAL A 422 14.26 -11.27 8.34
N GLU A 423 15.11 -12.21 8.74
CA GLU A 423 15.65 -12.30 10.12
C GLU A 423 16.89 -11.44 10.37
N ALA A 424 17.51 -10.93 9.31
CA ALA A 424 18.69 -10.10 9.39
C ALA A 424 18.62 -8.96 8.34
N PRO A 425 19.39 -7.88 8.53
CA PRO A 425 19.36 -6.76 7.60
C PRO A 425 19.68 -7.17 6.16
N VAL A 426 18.78 -6.85 5.22
CA VAL A 426 18.85 -7.34 3.83
C VAL A 426 20.07 -6.84 3.05
N SER A 427 20.54 -5.62 3.33
CA SER A 427 21.71 -5.00 2.69
C SER A 427 22.07 -3.66 3.35
N ASN A 428 23.13 -3.00 2.85
CA ASN A 428 23.43 -1.60 3.20
C ASN A 428 22.34 -0.63 2.70
N SER A 429 21.75 -0.89 1.52
CA SER A 429 20.66 -0.11 0.93
C SER A 429 19.85 -0.99 -0.01
N TYR A 430 18.53 -1.02 0.19
CA TYR A 430 17.67 -1.85 -0.65
C TYR A 430 17.61 -1.37 -2.10
N SER A 431 17.78 -0.06 -2.32
CA SER A 431 17.90 0.54 -3.66
C SER A 431 18.95 -0.18 -4.55
N SER A 432 20.09 -0.64 -4.00
CA SER A 432 21.08 -1.39 -4.79
C SER A 432 20.65 -2.83 -5.08
N VAL A 433 19.85 -3.43 -4.20
CA VAL A 433 19.30 -4.78 -4.39
C VAL A 433 18.30 -4.77 -5.55
N ILE A 434 17.43 -3.76 -5.62
CA ILE A 434 16.46 -3.59 -6.71
C ILE A 434 17.17 -3.52 -8.07
N ALA A 435 18.27 -2.75 -8.18
CA ALA A 435 19.03 -2.65 -9.41
C ALA A 435 19.60 -4.02 -9.84
N GLY A 436 20.10 -4.82 -8.88
CA GLY A 436 20.54 -6.19 -9.12
C GLY A 436 19.42 -7.11 -9.62
N LEU A 437 18.26 -7.09 -8.95
CA LEU A 437 17.09 -7.89 -9.34
C LEU A 437 16.62 -7.54 -10.76
N LYS A 438 16.54 -6.25 -11.10
CA LYS A 438 16.14 -5.80 -12.44
C LYS A 438 17.16 -6.19 -13.51
N ASN A 439 18.46 -6.14 -13.20
CA ASN A 439 19.51 -6.53 -14.13
C ASN A 439 19.54 -8.05 -14.38
N ALA A 440 19.28 -8.86 -13.36
CA ALA A 440 19.14 -10.31 -13.51
C ALA A 440 17.98 -10.66 -14.46
N ARG A 441 16.81 -10.02 -14.28
CA ARG A 441 15.63 -10.20 -15.15
C ARG A 441 15.83 -9.77 -16.61
N ARG A 442 16.77 -8.86 -16.88
CA ARG A 442 17.10 -8.47 -18.27
C ARG A 442 18.02 -9.47 -18.97
N ARG A 443 18.64 -10.39 -18.23
CA ARG A 443 19.61 -11.38 -18.74
C ARG A 443 19.02 -12.79 -18.85
N SER A 444 17.96 -13.07 -18.10
CA SER A 444 17.04 -14.21 -18.27
C SER A 444 16.03 -13.92 -19.37
#